data_AF-A0A7R8WGK3-F1
#
_entry.id   AF-A0A7R8WGK3-F1
#
_cell.length_a   1.000
_cell.length_b   1.000
_cell.length_c   1.000
_cell.angle_alpha   90.00
_cell.angle_beta   90.00
_cell.angle_gamma   90.00
#
_symmetry.space_group_name_H-M   'P 1'
#
loop_
_entity.id
_entity.type
_entity.pdbx_description
1 polymer ?
#
loop_
_entity_poly.entity_id
_entity_poly.type
_entity_poly.pdbx_seq_one_letter_code
_entity_poly.pdbx_strand_id
1 'polypeptide(L)'
;MSRVQANRSSSMAVATRNLHHQPQFTNTAQTNPSSHATDHQRMESMSSGDAAHAAAILLNLGQPCCHLDGPGVEVNGLLQRLDSLRQENNKLKCDKLDLLRQHVACQREIKKLKEREMKLQMDLSSASQENSRLRALLRDYTSVDVSSV
;
A
#
# COMPACT_ATOMS: atom_id res chain seq x y z
N MET A 1 -30.79 -1.46 -45.10
CA MET A 1 -30.45 -0.20 -44.40
C MET A 1 -29.38 -0.49 -43.37
N SER A 2 -28.14 -0.11 -43.69
CA SER A 2 -26.93 -0.26 -42.88
C SER A 2 -26.83 0.85 -41.82
N ARG A 3 -26.31 0.51 -40.63
CA ARG A 3 -25.45 1.33 -39.76
C ARG A 3 -25.03 0.46 -38.56
N VAL A 4 -23.84 -0.15 -38.62
CA VAL A 4 -22.53 0.35 -38.14
C VAL A 4 -22.34 0.17 -36.63
N GLN A 5 -21.34 -0.68 -36.36
CA GLN A 5 -20.58 -1.01 -35.16
C GLN A 5 -20.48 0.06 -34.05
N ALA A 6 -20.38 -0.43 -32.81
CA ALA A 6 -19.39 0.05 -31.86
C ALA A 6 -19.00 -1.06 -30.85
N ASN A 7 -17.88 -1.72 -31.13
CA ASN A 7 -17.06 -2.43 -30.16
C ASN A 7 -16.68 -1.48 -29.00
N ARG A 8 -16.85 -1.93 -27.76
CA ARG A 8 -16.10 -1.40 -26.61
C ARG A 8 -15.56 -2.56 -25.77
N SER A 9 -14.54 -3.20 -26.31
CA SER A 9 -13.62 -4.04 -25.54
C SER A 9 -12.71 -3.10 -24.74
N SER A 10 -13.07 -2.77 -23.51
CA SER A 10 -12.13 -2.11 -22.58
C SER A 10 -11.21 -3.16 -21.97
N SER A 11 -10.11 -3.39 -22.68
CA SER A 11 -8.95 -4.16 -22.22
C SER A 11 -8.30 -3.44 -21.03
N MET A 12 -8.40 -4.04 -19.84
CA MET A 12 -7.64 -3.65 -18.66
C MET A 12 -6.19 -4.09 -18.86
N ALA A 13 -5.32 -3.15 -19.24
CA ALA A 13 -3.89 -3.36 -19.28
C ALA A 13 -3.36 -3.56 -17.84
N VAL A 14 -3.12 -4.82 -17.47
CA VAL A 14 -2.37 -5.20 -16.27
C VAL A 14 -0.91 -4.85 -16.51
N ALA A 15 -0.42 -3.81 -15.84
CA ALA A 15 1.00 -3.47 -15.83
C ALA A 15 1.76 -4.40 -14.88
N THR A 16 2.13 -5.58 -15.38
CA THR A 16 3.08 -6.48 -14.70
C THR A 16 4.49 -5.92 -14.89
N ARG A 17 5.04 -5.21 -13.89
CA ARG A 17 6.48 -4.92 -13.86
C ARG A 17 7.25 -6.18 -13.49
N ASN A 18 7.70 -6.88 -14.52
CA ASN A 18 8.68 -7.94 -14.47
C ASN A 18 10.07 -7.30 -14.30
N LEU A 19 10.64 -7.33 -13.08
CA LEU A 19 12.03 -6.96 -12.84
C LEU A 19 12.83 -8.24 -12.57
N HIS A 20 13.15 -8.96 -13.65
CA HIS A 20 14.23 -9.95 -13.65
C HIS A 20 15.42 -9.28 -14.37
N HIS A 21 16.30 -8.62 -13.62
CA HIS A 21 17.62 -8.23 -14.11
C HIS A 21 18.63 -9.13 -13.42
N GLN A 22 19.15 -10.07 -14.19
CA GLN A 22 20.27 -10.94 -13.87
C GLN A 22 21.54 -10.07 -13.72
N PRO A 23 22.36 -10.23 -12.68
CA PRO A 23 23.62 -9.50 -12.59
C PRO A 23 24.64 -10.14 -13.55
N GLN A 24 25.06 -9.37 -14.55
CA GLN A 24 26.25 -9.63 -15.35
C GLN A 24 27.48 -9.34 -14.47
N PHE A 25 28.30 -10.37 -14.19
CA PHE A 25 29.58 -10.19 -13.53
C PHE A 25 30.60 -9.65 -14.54
N THR A 26 30.89 -8.36 -14.47
CA THR A 26 32.08 -7.78 -15.12
C THR A 26 33.09 -7.41 -14.05
N ASN A 27 34.20 -8.15 -14.01
CA ASN A 27 35.39 -7.81 -13.26
C ASN A 27 36.05 -6.57 -13.87
N THR A 28 36.10 -5.47 -13.11
CA THR A 28 37.11 -4.42 -13.31
C THR A 28 37.69 -4.04 -11.96
N ALA A 29 39.01 -4.13 -11.90
CA ALA A 29 39.87 -3.98 -10.74
C ALA A 29 39.82 -2.57 -10.11
N GLN A 30 40.14 -2.52 -8.80
CA GLN A 30 41.00 -1.55 -8.10
C GLN A 30 40.93 -0.08 -8.59
N THR A 31 40.57 0.94 -7.80
CA THR A 31 41.12 1.33 -6.49
C THR A 31 40.20 2.39 -5.83
N ASN A 32 40.06 2.37 -4.50
CA ASN A 32 40.11 3.55 -3.60
C ASN A 32 39.72 3.14 -2.17
N PRO A 33 40.36 3.74 -1.15
CA PRO A 33 39.51 4.35 -0.14
C PRO A 33 40.12 5.65 0.41
N SER A 34 39.52 6.79 0.07
CA SER A 34 39.49 7.93 1.00
C SER A 34 38.28 8.81 0.68
N SER A 35 37.27 8.74 1.53
CA SER A 35 36.62 9.89 2.19
C SER A 35 35.27 9.45 2.76
N HIS A 36 35.27 9.42 4.09
CA HIS A 36 34.15 9.20 4.99
C HIS A 36 33.19 10.39 4.87
N ALA A 37 32.15 10.27 4.06
CA ALA A 37 31.04 11.21 4.02
C ALA A 37 29.82 10.58 4.68
N THR A 38 29.42 11.22 5.76
CA THR A 38 28.35 10.91 6.70
C THR A 38 26.98 10.89 6.02
N ASP A 39 26.20 9.83 6.24
CA ASP A 39 24.76 9.75 5.94
C ASP A 39 23.95 10.67 6.88
N HIS A 40 24.18 11.99 6.79
CA HIS A 40 23.32 13.00 7.43
C HIS A 40 22.45 13.76 6.43
N GLN A 41 22.61 13.57 5.12
CA GLN A 41 21.81 14.29 4.12
C GLN A 41 20.51 13.54 3.76
N ARG A 42 19.76 13.04 4.75
CA ARG A 42 18.42 12.49 4.51
C ARG A 42 17.48 12.93 5.62
N MET A 43 16.73 14.00 5.31
CA MET A 43 15.53 14.50 5.99
C MET A 43 15.72 15.68 6.97
N GLU A 44 16.26 16.79 6.48
CA GLU A 44 16.29 18.07 7.23
C GLU A 44 15.34 19.14 6.65
N SER A 45 14.15 18.73 6.20
CA SER A 45 13.14 19.70 5.74
C SER A 45 11.73 19.29 6.13
N MET A 46 11.45 19.38 7.43
CA MET A 46 10.13 19.76 7.91
C MET A 46 10.33 20.94 8.86
N SER A 47 10.23 22.15 8.28
CA SER A 47 10.22 23.39 9.03
C SER A 47 9.09 23.33 10.06
N SER A 48 9.46 23.34 11.35
CA SER A 48 8.53 23.40 12.47
C SER A 48 8.16 24.86 12.69
N GLY A 49 6.92 25.22 12.36
CA GLY A 49 6.43 26.59 12.42
C GLY A 49 4.91 26.66 12.44
N ASP A 50 4.24 25.84 13.26
CA ASP A 50 2.78 25.79 13.29
C ASP A 50 2.12 27.11 13.72
N ALA A 51 2.82 27.96 14.48
CA ALA A 51 2.35 29.31 14.81
C ALA A 51 2.46 30.29 13.62
N ALA A 52 3.53 30.18 12.83
CA ALA A 52 3.77 31.06 11.67
C ALA A 52 2.92 30.66 10.45
N HIS A 53 2.61 29.37 10.28
CA HIS A 53 1.79 28.89 9.18
C HIS A 53 0.31 29.21 9.37
N ALA A 54 -0.20 29.11 10.62
CA ALA A 54 -1.55 29.57 10.95
C ALA A 54 -1.69 31.10 10.79
N ALA A 55 -0.67 31.88 11.20
CA ALA A 55 -0.63 33.32 10.98
C ALA A 55 -0.54 33.66 9.47
N ALA A 56 0.22 32.91 8.68
CA ALA A 56 0.30 33.11 7.23
C ALA A 56 -1.02 32.82 6.52
N ILE A 57 -1.78 31.80 6.94
CA ILE A 57 -3.12 31.51 6.39
C ILE A 57 -4.11 32.63 6.74
N LEU A 58 -4.02 33.20 7.95
CA LEU A 58 -4.83 34.36 8.34
C LEU A 58 -4.45 35.63 7.55
N LEU A 59 -3.17 35.81 7.22
CA LEU A 59 -2.67 36.95 6.45
C LEU A 59 -2.87 36.81 4.93
N ASN A 60 -3.02 35.58 4.41
CA ASN A 60 -3.20 35.31 2.98
C ASN A 60 -4.67 35.34 2.51
N LEU A 61 -5.61 35.73 3.39
CA LEU A 61 -6.98 36.13 3.01
C LEU A 61 -7.02 37.55 2.39
N GLY A 62 -5.87 38.19 2.21
CA GLY A 62 -5.74 39.57 1.75
C GLY A 62 -5.55 39.77 0.25
N GLN A 63 -6.16 38.96 -0.62
CA GLN A 63 -6.18 39.29 -2.06
C GLN A 63 -7.61 39.45 -2.60
N PRO A 64 -7.96 40.65 -3.12
CA PRO A 64 -9.34 41.02 -3.42
C PRO A 64 -9.72 40.54 -4.82
N CYS A 65 -10.74 39.70 -4.90
CA CYS A 65 -11.53 39.56 -6.11
C CYS A 65 -12.99 39.71 -5.71
N CYS A 66 -13.69 40.59 -6.44
CA CYS A 66 -15.09 41.02 -6.26
C CYS A 66 -15.27 42.27 -5.38
N HIS A 67 -15.50 43.36 -6.09
CA HIS A 67 -15.94 44.68 -5.66
C HIS A 67 -17.31 44.62 -4.96
N LEU A 68 -17.41 44.84 -3.64
CA LEU A 68 -18.66 45.23 -2.96
C LEU A 68 -18.36 46.06 -1.70
N ASP A 69 -18.99 47.22 -1.63
CA ASP A 69 -18.93 48.19 -0.53
C ASP A 69 -19.59 47.67 0.78
N GLY A 70 -18.92 47.77 1.94
CA GLY A 70 -19.56 47.68 3.27
C GLY A 70 -18.73 47.03 4.41
N PRO A 71 -18.44 47.73 5.53
CA PRO A 71 -17.42 47.29 6.52
C PRO A 71 -17.90 46.40 7.68
N GLY A 72 -18.97 45.59 7.54
CA GLY A 72 -19.53 44.87 8.71
C GLY A 72 -20.07 43.45 8.50
N VAL A 73 -20.37 43.05 7.27
CA VAL A 73 -21.08 41.79 6.99
C VAL A 73 -20.12 40.65 6.59
N GLU A 74 -18.95 40.98 6.05
CA GLU A 74 -17.96 40.03 5.51
C GLU A 74 -17.21 39.24 6.59
N VAL A 75 -16.83 39.88 7.70
CA VAL A 75 -16.01 39.24 8.76
C VAL A 75 -16.77 38.10 9.45
N ASN A 76 -18.08 38.25 9.63
CA ASN A 76 -18.91 37.25 10.28
C ASN A 76 -19.10 36.00 9.40
N GLY A 77 -19.22 36.17 8.08
CA GLY A 77 -19.26 35.06 7.12
C GLY A 77 -17.92 34.31 7.04
N LEU A 78 -16.80 35.03 7.11
CA LEU A 78 -15.46 34.43 7.17
C LEU A 78 -15.24 33.64 8.46
N LEU A 79 -15.68 34.16 9.62
CA LEU A 79 -15.63 33.46 10.90
C LEU A 79 -16.44 32.16 10.86
N GLN A 80 -17.68 32.19 10.36
CA GLN A 80 -18.52 30.99 10.24
C GLN A 80 -17.91 29.94 9.31
N ARG A 81 -17.29 30.35 8.21
CA ARG A 81 -16.60 29.44 7.29
C ARG A 81 -15.37 28.82 7.94
N LEU A 82 -14.60 29.61 8.69
CA LEU A 82 -13.44 29.14 9.43
C LEU A 82 -13.83 28.13 10.52
N ASP A 83 -14.92 28.38 11.24
CA ASP A 83 -15.45 27.43 12.23
C ASP A 83 -15.95 26.14 11.60
N SER A 84 -16.63 26.24 10.45
CA SER A 84 -17.07 25.07 9.68
C SER A 84 -15.89 24.21 9.22
N LEU A 85 -14.85 24.84 8.67
CA LEU A 85 -13.62 24.16 8.25
C LEU A 85 -12.89 23.52 9.44
N ARG A 86 -12.88 24.18 10.61
CA ARG A 86 -12.31 23.60 11.84
C ARG A 86 -13.08 22.36 12.29
N GLN A 87 -14.40 22.39 12.25
CA GLN A 87 -15.23 21.23 12.60
C GLN A 87 -15.00 20.07 11.63
N GLU A 88 -14.96 20.35 10.33
CA GLU A 88 -14.66 19.35 9.31
C GLU A 88 -13.26 18.76 9.49
N ASN A 89 -12.26 19.60 9.78
CA ASN A 89 -10.90 19.14 10.06
C ASN A 89 -10.85 18.21 11.28
N ASN A 90 -11.60 18.53 12.34
CA ASN A 90 -11.69 17.69 13.52
C ASN A 90 -12.39 16.36 13.22
N LYS A 91 -13.48 16.37 12.45
CA LYS A 91 -14.15 15.15 11.98
C LYS A 91 -13.20 14.27 11.18
N LEU A 92 -12.51 14.84 10.20
CA LEU A 92 -11.55 14.11 9.36
C LEU A 92 -10.38 13.52 10.17
N LYS A 93 -9.93 14.21 11.23
CA LYS A 93 -8.91 13.68 12.16
C LYS A 93 -9.42 12.44 12.90
N CYS A 94 -10.65 12.47 13.40
CA CYS A 94 -11.28 11.31 14.03
C CYS A 94 -11.42 10.15 13.03
N ASP A 95 -11.99 10.41 11.86
CA ASP A 95 -12.17 9.40 10.80
C ASP A 95 -10.83 8.76 10.41
N LYS A 96 -9.76 9.56 10.27
CA LYS A 96 -8.41 9.06 10.00
C LYS A 96 -7.87 8.16 11.12
N LEU A 97 -8.05 8.54 12.38
CA LEU A 97 -7.58 7.73 13.52
C LEU A 97 -8.31 6.39 13.57
N ASP A 98 -9.61 6.38 13.30
CA ASP A 98 -10.39 5.14 13.30
C ASP A 98 -10.03 4.24 12.12
N LEU A 99 -9.79 4.80 10.93
CA LEU A 99 -9.24 4.05 9.79
C LEU A 99 -7.87 3.45 10.11
N LEU A 100 -6.99 4.19 10.79
CA LEU A 100 -5.67 3.67 11.20
C LEU A 100 -5.81 2.51 12.19
N ARG A 101 -6.73 2.62 13.17
CA ARG A 101 -7.03 1.53 14.11
C ARG A 101 -7.55 0.29 13.38
N GLN A 102 -8.49 0.47 12.45
CA GLN A 102 -9.03 -0.61 11.61
C GLN A 102 -7.95 -1.25 10.73
N HIS A 103 -7.07 -0.45 10.13
CA HIS A 103 -5.95 -0.92 9.32
C HIS A 103 -5.02 -1.83 10.13
N VAL A 104 -4.65 -1.43 11.35
CA VAL A 104 -3.82 -2.27 12.24
C VAL A 104 -4.54 -3.56 12.67
N ALA A 105 -5.86 -3.52 12.88
CA ALA A 105 -6.64 -4.72 13.16
C ALA A 105 -6.65 -5.67 11.96
N CYS A 106 -6.90 -5.15 10.76
CA CYS A 106 -6.90 -5.91 9.51
C CYS A 106 -5.52 -6.54 9.22
N GLN A 107 -4.43 -5.78 9.37
CA GLN A 107 -3.06 -6.29 9.20
C GLN A 107 -2.77 -7.48 10.11
N ARG A 108 -3.23 -7.44 11.37
CA ARG A 108 -3.07 -8.55 12.31
C ARG A 108 -3.83 -9.79 11.87
N GLU A 109 -5.07 -9.65 11.41
CA GLU A 109 -5.84 -10.80 10.92
C GLU A 109 -5.25 -11.37 9.64
N ILE A 110 -4.78 -10.52 8.71
CA ILE A 110 -4.07 -10.97 7.49
C ILE A 110 -2.85 -11.83 7.87
N LYS A 111 -2.04 -11.36 8.83
CA LYS A 111 -0.87 -12.12 9.29
C LYS A 111 -1.28 -13.49 9.85
N LYS A 112 -2.30 -13.51 10.71
CA LYS A 112 -2.83 -14.73 11.32
C LYS A 112 -3.39 -15.70 10.28
N LEU A 113 -4.08 -15.20 9.25
CA LEU A 113 -4.60 -16.02 8.16
C LEU A 113 -3.46 -16.62 7.33
N LYS A 114 -2.42 -15.84 7.00
CA LYS A 114 -1.24 -16.35 6.28
C LYS A 114 -0.50 -17.44 7.06
N GLU A 115 -0.33 -17.27 8.37
CA GLU A 115 0.28 -18.29 9.22
C GLU A 115 -0.54 -19.60 9.22
N ARG A 116 -1.88 -19.50 9.31
CA ARG A 116 -2.77 -20.66 9.21
C ARG A 116 -2.70 -21.33 7.84
N GLU A 117 -2.73 -20.55 6.77
CA GLU A 117 -2.63 -21.04 5.38
C GLU A 117 -1.33 -21.82 5.18
N MET A 118 -0.20 -21.26 5.61
CA MET A 118 1.09 -21.93 5.54
C MET A 118 1.10 -23.26 6.30
N LYS A 119 0.53 -23.29 7.52
CA LYS A 119 0.40 -24.54 8.29
C LYS A 119 -0.43 -25.58 7.55
N LEU A 120 -1.61 -25.20 7.06
CA LEU A 120 -2.48 -26.13 6.32
C LEU A 120 -1.82 -26.65 5.04
N GLN A 121 -1.04 -25.82 4.36
CA GLN A 121 -0.29 -26.23 3.17
C GLN A 121 0.80 -27.26 3.49
N MET A 122 1.49 -27.10 4.63
CA MET A 122 2.44 -28.10 5.13
C MET A 122 1.73 -29.41 5.46
N ASP A 123 0.63 -29.35 6.23
CA ASP A 123 -0.15 -30.53 6.63
C ASP A 123 -0.69 -31.29 5.40
N LEU A 124 -1.20 -30.56 4.40
CA LEU A 124 -1.67 -31.13 3.13
C LEU A 124 -0.54 -31.82 2.37
N SER A 125 0.64 -31.20 2.30
CA SER A 125 1.82 -31.78 1.65
C SER A 125 2.24 -33.09 2.33
N SER A 126 2.34 -33.09 3.66
CA SER A 126 2.67 -34.29 4.44
C SER A 126 1.64 -35.40 4.24
N ALA A 127 0.34 -35.08 4.28
CA ALA A 127 -0.72 -36.05 4.04
C ALA A 127 -0.67 -36.61 2.60
N SER A 128 -0.37 -35.77 1.62
CA SER A 128 -0.22 -36.18 0.21
C SER A 128 0.96 -37.13 0.01
N GLN A 129 2.10 -36.85 0.67
CA GLN A 129 3.26 -37.73 0.66
C GLN A 129 2.94 -39.09 1.28
N GLU A 130 2.30 -39.11 2.45
CA GLU A 130 1.91 -40.35 3.10
C GLU A 130 0.88 -41.13 2.28
N ASN A 131 -0.09 -40.45 1.67
CA ASN A 131 -1.05 -41.09 0.77
C ASN A 131 -0.34 -41.78 -0.41
N SER A 132 0.65 -41.10 -1.00
CA SER A 132 1.44 -41.64 -2.10
C SER A 132 2.28 -42.85 -1.66
N ARG A 133 2.92 -42.78 -0.49
CA ARG A 133 3.70 -43.86 0.10
C ARG A 133 2.84 -45.09 0.38
N LEU A 134 1.68 -44.92 1.01
CA LEU A 134 0.74 -46.01 1.30
C LEU A 134 0.22 -46.66 0.02
N ARG A 135 -0.11 -45.85 -1.00
CA ARG A 135 -0.51 -46.39 -2.32
C ARG A 135 0.62 -47.18 -2.98
N ALA A 136 1.88 -46.75 -2.85
CA ALA A 136 3.02 -47.49 -3.36
C ALA A 136 3.17 -48.84 -2.64
N LEU A 137 3.15 -48.81 -1.31
CA LEU A 137 3.24 -50.02 -0.50
C LEU A 137 2.14 -51.03 -0.85
N LEU A 138 0.89 -50.57 -1.01
CA LEU A 138 -0.22 -51.44 -1.44
C LEU A 138 0.02 -52.06 -2.82
N ARG A 139 0.53 -51.29 -3.80
CA ARG A 139 0.87 -51.83 -5.13
C ARG A 139 1.94 -52.92 -5.01
N ASP A 140 2.98 -52.67 -4.22
CA ASP A 140 4.09 -53.60 -4.05
C ASP A 140 3.60 -54.92 -3.41
N TYR A 141 2.76 -54.86 -2.38
CA TYR A 141 2.14 -56.05 -1.80
C TYR A 141 1.27 -56.82 -2.82
N THR A 142 0.40 -56.12 -3.56
CA THR A 142 -0.43 -56.78 -4.57
C THR A 142 0.37 -57.36 -5.73
N SER A 143 1.54 -56.80 -6.05
CA SER A 143 2.42 -57.33 -7.10
C SER A 143 3.21 -58.56 -6.65
N VAL A 144 3.55 -58.63 -5.36
CA VAL A 144 4.27 -59.78 -4.76
C VAL A 144 3.37 -61.01 -4.68
N ASP A 145 2.09 -60.84 -4.32
CA ASP A 145 1.13 -61.95 -4.26
C ASP A 145 0.82 -62.57 -5.63
N VAL A 146 0.82 -61.78 -6.72
CA VAL A 146 0.56 -62.31 -8.09
C VAL A 146 1.78 -63.03 -8.68
N SER A 147 2.99 -62.74 -8.18
CA SER A 147 4.23 -63.37 -8.66
C SER A 147 4.58 -64.67 -7.92
N SER A 148 3.84 -65.02 -6.87
CA SER A 148 4.08 -66.18 -6.00
C SER A 148 3.06 -67.31 -6.17
N VAL A 149 2.15 -67.19 -7.15
CA VAL A 149 1.18 -68.22 -7.58
C VAL A 149 1.51 -68.65 -9.01
#